data_AF-A0AAV4YQ29-F1
#
_entry.id   AF-A0AAV4YQ29-F1
#
_cell.length_a   1.000
_cell.length_b   1.000
_cell.length_c   1.000
_cell.angle_alpha   90.00
_cell.angle_beta   90.00
_cell.angle_gamma   90.00
#
_symmetry.space_group_name_H-M   'P 1'
#
loop_
_entity.id
_entity.type
_entity.pdbx_description
1 polymer ?
#
loop_
_entity_poly.entity_id
_entity_poly.type
_entity_poly.pdbx_seq_one_letter_code
_entity_poly.pdbx_strand_id
1 'polypeptide(L)' 'MVSELVSRLVGRDVFGSEAIDWDALLGDLPQTPSVSENQGSVVIEYQGKYHIKLGQGDWVPYPQ' A
#
# COMPACT_ATOMS: atom_id res chain seq x y z
N MET A 1 -0.77 1.78 -5.61
CA MET A 1 -1.15 3.04 -4.93
C MET A 1 -2.38 3.66 -5.61
N VAL A 2 -3.23 4.38 -4.86
CA VAL A 2 -4.46 5.02 -5.40
C VAL A 2 -4.15 6.10 -6.45
N SER A 3 -3.08 6.88 -6.25
CA SER A 3 -2.66 7.93 -7.19
C SER A 3 -2.36 7.39 -8.60
N GLU A 4 -1.75 6.21 -8.69
CA GLU A 4 -1.46 5.54 -9.96
C GLU A 4 -2.76 5.20 -10.71
N LEU A 5 -3.76 4.68 -10.00
CA LEU A 5 -5.05 4.35 -10.60
C LEU A 5 -5.75 5.61 -11.15
N VAL A 6 -5.74 6.71 -10.37
CA VAL A 6 -6.29 8.00 -10.81
C VAL A 6 -5.54 8.53 -12.04
N SER A 7 -4.20 8.45 -12.05
CA SER A 7 -3.37 8.87 -13.19
C SER A 7 -3.74 8.12 -14.48
N ARG A 8 -3.90 6.79 -14.39
CA ARG A 8 -4.30 5.95 -15.55
C ARG A 8 -5.69 6.29 -16.07
N LEU A 9 -6.63 6.60 -15.19
CA LEU A 9 -7.99 6.99 -15.55
C LEU A 9 -8.07 8.39 -16.19
N VAL A 10 -7.20 9.32 -15.78
CA VAL A 10 -7.13 10.66 -16.41
C VAL A 10 -6.46 10.58 -17.79
N GLY A 11 -5.47 9.71 -17.95
CA GLY A 11 -4.71 9.58 -19.19
C GLY A 11 -5.37 8.73 -20.28
N ARG A 12 -6.53 8.11 -20.02
CA ARG A 12 -7.24 7.22 -20.96
C ARG A 12 -8.73 7.55 -20.95
N ASP A 13 -9.39 7.49 -22.11
CA ASP A 13 -10.85 7.58 -22.18
C ASP A 13 -11.51 6.25 -21.78
N VAL A 14 -11.45 5.94 -20.49
CA VAL A 14 -11.98 4.69 -19.93
C VAL A 14 -13.52 4.68 -19.92
N PHE A 15 -14.16 5.86 -19.89
CA PHE A 15 -15.61 5.99 -19.77
C PHE A 15 -16.33 6.13 -21.11
N GLY A 16 -15.62 6.52 -22.18
CA GLY A 16 -16.13 6.54 -23.55
C GLY A 16 -15.82 5.27 -24.35
N SER A 17 -15.02 4.36 -23.81
CA SER A 17 -14.66 3.08 -24.46
C SER A 17 -15.78 2.04 -24.34
N GLU A 18 -16.02 1.26 -25.41
CA GLU A 18 -17.01 0.16 -25.42
C GLU A 18 -16.62 -0.99 -24.47
N ALA A 19 -15.32 -1.15 -24.19
CA ALA A 19 -14.78 -2.15 -23.29
C ALA A 19 -13.61 -1.59 -22.48
N ILE A 20 -13.52 -2.03 -21.21
CA ILE A 20 -12.44 -1.67 -20.31
C ILE A 20 -11.41 -2.80 -20.29
N ASP A 21 -10.15 -2.47 -20.58
CA ASP A 21 -9.02 -3.36 -20.37
C ASP A 21 -8.60 -3.33 -18.89
N TRP A 22 -9.08 -4.32 -18.12
CA TRP A 22 -8.82 -4.42 -16.69
C TRP A 22 -7.39 -4.80 -16.35
N ASP A 23 -6.74 -5.61 -17.19
CA ASP A 23 -5.36 -6.03 -16.98
C ASP A 23 -4.42 -4.83 -17.14
N ALA A 24 -4.65 -3.99 -18.16
CA ALA A 24 -3.89 -2.75 -18.33
C ALA A 24 -4.18 -1.69 -17.27
N LEU A 25 -5.29 -1.78 -16.53
CA LEU A 25 -5.64 -0.84 -15.47
C LEU A 25 -5.08 -1.28 -14.11
N LEU A 26 -5.17 -2.57 -13.78
CA LEU A 26 -4.85 -3.13 -12.47
C LEU A 26 -3.48 -3.82 -12.42
N GLY A 27 -2.89 -4.13 -13.57
CA GLY A 27 -1.56 -4.71 -13.68
C GLY A 27 -0.46 -3.80 -13.14
N ASP A 28 0.54 -4.41 -12.50
CA ASP A 28 1.76 -3.75 -12.02
C ASP A 28 1.52 -2.49 -11.16
N LEU A 29 0.43 -2.48 -10.37
CA LEU A 29 0.21 -1.40 -9.43
C LEU A 29 1.32 -1.39 -8.36
N PRO A 30 1.87 -0.20 -8.02
CA PRO A 30 2.91 -0.11 -7.02
C PRO A 30 2.37 -0.61 -5.67
N GLN A 31 3.12 -1.56 -5.10
CA GLN A 31 2.86 -2.15 -3.80
C GLN A 31 3.66 -1.41 -2.72
N THR A 32 3.05 -1.22 -1.56
CA THR A 32 3.69 -0.56 -0.42
C THR A 32 3.76 -1.57 0.73
N PRO A 33 4.92 -1.74 1.39
CA PRO A 33 5.01 -2.56 2.59
C PRO A 33 4.03 -2.11 3.67
N SER A 34 3.51 -3.04 4.47
CA SER A 34 2.66 -2.73 5.61
C SER A 34 3.49 -2.08 6.71
N VAL A 35 3.43 -0.75 6.80
CA VAL A 35 4.06 0.07 7.84
C VAL A 35 3.02 1.03 8.39
N SER A 36 2.96 1.19 9.71
CA SER A 36 2.06 2.13 10.38
C SER A 36 2.81 2.87 11.47
N GLU A 37 2.71 4.19 11.49
CA GLU A 37 3.42 5.05 12.45
C GLU A 37 2.46 6.04 13.09
N ASN A 38 2.51 6.12 14.42
CA ASN A 38 1.79 7.08 15.24
C ASN A 38 2.79 7.83 16.13
N GLN A 39 2.33 8.82 16.91
CA GLN A 39 3.21 9.57 17.81
C GLN A 39 3.82 8.64 18.88
N GLY A 40 5.07 8.24 18.65
CA GLY A 40 5.84 7.38 19.55
C GLY A 40 5.72 5.88 19.28
N SER A 41 5.14 5.42 18.17
CA SER A 41 5.17 4.00 17.82
C SER A 41 5.25 3.74 16.31
N VAL A 42 5.93 2.67 15.95
CA VAL A 42 5.99 2.15 14.58
C VAL A 42 5.65 0.66 14.60
N VAL A 43 4.76 0.24 13.72
CA VAL A 43 4.41 -1.17 13.47
C VAL A 43 4.84 -1.53 12.05
N ILE A 44 5.54 -2.65 11.90
CA ILE A 44 5.94 -3.19 10.60
C ILE A 44 5.56 -4.66 10.49
N GLU A 45 5.38 -5.12 9.27
CA GLU A 45 5.42 -6.54 8.95
C GLU A 45 6.86 -6.92 8.52
N TYR A 46 7.43 -7.94 9.17
CA TYR A 46 8.72 -8.50 8.80
C TYR A 46 8.62 -10.03 8.76
N GLN A 47 8.91 -10.63 7.60
CA GLN A 47 8.83 -12.09 7.38
C GLN A 47 7.47 -12.70 7.81
N GLY A 48 6.36 -12.02 7.52
CA GLY A 48 5.01 -12.49 7.87
C GLY A 48 4.62 -12.32 9.34
N LYS A 49 5.42 -11.60 10.14
CA LYS A 49 5.14 -11.33 11.55
C LYS A 49 5.15 -9.84 11.83
N TYR A 50 4.15 -9.37 12.59
CA TYR A 50 4.09 -7.98 13.02
C TYR A 50 5.05 -7.71 14.18
N HIS A 51 5.76 -6.60 14.10
CA HIS A 51 6.66 -6.08 15.14
C HIS A 51 6.29 -4.63 15.45
N ILE A 52 6.50 -4.23 16.70
CA ILE A 52 6.30 -2.85 17.17
C ILE A 52 7.58 -2.31 17.80
N LYS A 53 7.84 -1.04 17.53
CA LYS A 53 8.85 -0.23 18.19
C LYS A 53 8.14 0.93 18.90
N LEU A 54 8.47 1.15 20.17
CA LEU A 54 7.96 2.28 20.95
C LEU A 54 9.08 3.32 21.13
N GLY A 55 8.87 4.54 20.65
CA GLY A 55 9.85 5.63 20.67
C GLY A 55 11.18 5.22 20.02
N GLN A 56 12.27 5.34 20.78
CA GLN A 56 13.60 4.88 20.35
C GLN A 56 13.99 3.50 20.91
N GLY A 57 13.05 2.76 21.50
CA GLY A 57 13.29 1.43 22.05
C GLY A 57 13.52 0.36 20.98
N ASP A 58 13.59 -0.90 21.42
CA ASP A 58 13.80 -2.03 20.53
C ASP A 58 12.51 -2.47 19.82
N TRP A 59 12.68 -3.23 18.73
CA TRP A 59 11.59 -3.94 18.10
C TRP A 59 11.22 -5.16 18.95
N VAL A 60 9.93 -5.28 19.24
CA VAL A 60 9.36 -6.46 19.91
C VAL A 60 8.23 -7.03 19.07
N PRO A 61 7.91 -8.33 19.17
CA PRO A 61 6.73 -8.90 18.51
C PRO A 61 5.46 -8.14 18.90
N TYR A 62 4.60 -7.88 17.92
CA TYR A 62 3.29 -7.28 18.19
C TYR A 62 2.42 -8.29 18.95
N PRO A 63 1.86 -7.93 20.13
CA PRO A 63 0.95 -8.82 20.84
C PRO A 63 -0.34 -9.00 20.03
N GLN A 64 -0.78 -10.26 19.88
CA GLN A 64 -2.03 -10.63 19.20
C GLN A 64 -3.21 -10.70 20.16
#